data_AF-A0A8C1N0E8-F1
#
_entry.id   AF-A0A8C1N0E8-F1
#
_cell.length_a   1.000
_cell.length_b   1.000
_cell.length_c   1.000
_cell.angle_alpha   90.00
_cell.angle_beta   90.00
_cell.angle_gamma   90.00
#
_symmetry.space_group_name_H-M   'P 1'
#
loop_
_entity.id
_entity.type
_entity.pdbx_description
1 polymer ?
#
loop_
_entity_poly.entity_id
_entity_poly.type
_entity_poly.pdbx_seq_one_letter_code
_entity_poly.pdbx_strand_id
1 'polypeptide(L)'
;MSMTVKAYVIGKDDCHKEIRRFGVDQEVATSFEYLKQKVLDVFVGLRNAPFQMFYKDEDGDMIAFSTDDELMMGLSLVKNDTFRLYIKRK
;
A
#
# COMPACT_ATOMS: atom_id res chain seq x y z
N MET A 1 -7.66 15.75 -6.04
CA MET A 1 -6.98 14.94 -7.07
C MET A 1 -6.98 13.51 -6.60
N SER A 2 -7.35 12.55 -7.45
CA SER A 2 -7.43 11.14 -7.06
C SER A 2 -6.15 10.41 -7.48
N MET A 3 -5.50 9.76 -6.52
CA MET A 3 -4.37 8.88 -6.77
C MET A 3 -4.86 7.45 -6.95
N THR A 4 -4.30 6.73 -7.93
CA THR A 4 -4.58 5.31 -8.10
C THR A 4 -3.62 4.51 -7.23
N VAL A 5 -4.15 3.75 -6.27
CA VAL A 5 -3.34 2.79 -5.49
C VAL A 5 -3.46 1.42 -6.14
N LYS A 6 -2.31 0.84 -6.51
CA LYS A 6 -2.19 -0.55 -6.96
C LYS A 6 -1.57 -1.37 -5.84
N ALA A 7 -2.41 -2.12 -5.15
CA ALA A 7 -2.03 -2.93 -4.01
C ALA A 7 -1.76 -4.38 -4.42
N TYR A 8 -0.61 -4.91 -4.00
CA TYR A 8 -0.11 -6.25 -4.26
C TYR A 8 -0.04 -7.01 -2.95
N VAL A 9 -0.91 -8.00 -2.75
CA VAL A 9 -0.84 -8.89 -1.60
C VAL A 9 0.11 -10.03 -1.92
N ILE A 10 1.20 -10.12 -1.18
CA ILE A 10 2.22 -11.15 -1.33
C ILE A 10 1.90 -12.28 -0.34
N GLY A 11 1.81 -13.51 -0.85
CA GLY A 11 1.56 -14.72 -0.05
C GLY A 11 2.83 -15.27 0.60
N LYS A 12 2.70 -16.43 1.29
CA LYS A 12 3.82 -17.15 1.93
C LYS A 12 4.93 -17.58 0.96
N ASP A 13 4.64 -17.66 -0.34
CA ASP A 13 5.56 -18.15 -1.38
C ASP A 13 6.20 -17.01 -2.21
N ASP A 14 6.15 -15.77 -1.73
CA ASP A 14 6.51 -14.54 -2.45
C ASP A 14 5.76 -14.31 -3.80
N CYS A 15 4.86 -15.23 -4.16
CA CYS A 15 3.95 -15.07 -5.29
C CYS A 15 2.84 -14.07 -4.95
N HIS A 16 2.53 -13.16 -5.89
CA HIS A 16 1.43 -12.20 -5.77
C HIS A 16 0.11 -12.97 -5.65
N LYS A 17 -0.40 -13.07 -4.43
CA LYS A 17 -1.64 -13.78 -4.11
C LYS A 17 -2.85 -13.06 -4.67
N GLU A 18 -2.85 -11.73 -4.61
CA GLU A 18 -3.95 -10.91 -5.11
C GLU A 18 -3.46 -9.51 -5.48
N ILE A 19 -4.00 -8.94 -6.57
CA ILE A 19 -3.71 -7.57 -7.00
C ILE A 19 -5.03 -6.83 -7.15
N ARG A 20 -5.17 -5.69 -6.49
CA ARG A 20 -6.33 -4.81 -6.65
C ARG A 20 -5.90 -3.37 -6.89
N ARG A 21 -6.70 -2.65 -7.67
CA ARG A 21 -6.52 -1.23 -7.95
C ARG A 21 -7.73 -0.49 -7.43
N PHE A 22 -7.50 0.59 -6.70
CA PHE A 22 -8.56 1.44 -6.17
C PHE A 22 -8.10 2.90 -6.19
N GLY A 23 -9.05 3.81 -6.40
CA GLY A 23 -8.81 5.24 -6.28
C GLY A 23 -8.85 5.66 -4.81
N VAL A 24 -7.93 6.55 -4.44
CA VAL A 24 -7.88 7.22 -3.13
C VAL A 24 -7.68 8.70 -3.36
N ASP A 25 -8.40 9.54 -2.63
CA ASP A 25 -8.15 10.98 -2.66
C ASP A 25 -6.79 11.30 -2.07
N GLN A 26 -6.00 12.11 -2.77
CA GLN A 26 -4.62 12.40 -2.40
C GLN A 26 -4.52 13.11 -1.03
N GLU A 27 -5.57 13.84 -0.64
CA GLU A 27 -5.68 14.52 0.65
C GLU A 27 -5.76 13.56 1.83
N VAL A 28 -6.36 12.38 1.63
CA VAL A 28 -6.50 11.32 2.65
C VAL A 28 -5.48 10.21 2.47
N ALA A 29 -4.79 10.15 1.32
CA ALA A 29 -3.75 9.18 1.04
C ALA A 29 -2.51 9.35 1.92
N THR A 30 -2.29 10.55 2.48
CA THR A 30 -1.20 10.83 3.43
C THR A 30 -1.45 10.22 4.82
N SER A 31 -2.66 9.75 5.10
CA SER A 31 -2.98 9.05 6.34
C SER A 31 -2.82 7.54 6.18
N PHE A 32 -1.89 6.99 6.94
CA PHE A 32 -1.64 5.56 7.05
C PHE A 32 -2.88 4.82 7.54
N GLU A 33 -3.58 5.36 8.54
CA GLU A 33 -4.80 4.74 9.07
C GLU A 33 -5.90 4.65 8.02
N TYR A 34 -6.11 5.74 7.25
CA TYR A 34 -7.10 5.75 6.17
C TYR A 34 -6.74 4.73 5.08
N LEU A 35 -5.48 4.73 4.62
CA LEU A 35 -5.01 3.79 3.61
C LEU A 35 -5.15 2.34 4.11
N LYS A 36 -4.80 2.09 5.38
CA LYS A 36 -4.94 0.79 6.03
C LYS A 36 -6.40 0.32 6.06
N GLN A 37 -7.32 1.18 6.46
CA GLN A 37 -8.76 0.86 6.46
C GLN A 37 -9.25 0.58 5.04
N LYS A 38 -8.85 1.39 4.06
CA LYS A 38 -9.23 1.19 2.65
C LYS A 38 -8.71 -0.14 2.11
N VAL A 39 -7.46 -0.48 2.44
CA VAL A 39 -6.87 -1.78 2.11
C VAL A 39 -7.65 -2.92 2.78
N LEU A 40 -8.03 -2.79 4.05
CA LEU A 40 -8.84 -3.81 4.74
C LEU A 40 -10.27 -3.94 4.18
N ASP A 41 -10.82 -2.86 3.65
CA ASP A 41 -12.11 -2.86 2.97
C ASP A 41 -12.03 -3.59 1.62
N VAL A 42 -11.01 -3.26 0.84
CA VAL A 42 -10.74 -3.84 -0.49
C VAL A 42 -10.29 -5.30 -0.39
N PHE A 43 -9.49 -5.64 0.62
CA PHE A 43 -8.92 -6.97 0.86
C PHE A 43 -9.49 -7.57 2.15
N VAL A 44 -10.72 -8.08 2.06
CA VAL A 44 -11.44 -8.72 3.19
C VAL A 44 -10.60 -9.84 3.82
N GLY A 45 -9.79 -10.56 3.04
CA GLY A 45 -8.92 -11.63 3.51
C GLY A 45 -7.75 -11.19 4.40
N LEU A 46 -7.49 -9.88 4.55
CA LEU A 46 -6.47 -9.32 5.45
C LEU A 46 -7.04 -8.86 6.81
N ARG A 47 -8.37 -8.79 6.96
CA ARG A 47 -9.01 -8.29 8.20
C ARG A 47 -8.66 -9.10 9.45
N ASN A 48 -8.39 -10.39 9.29
CA ASN A 48 -8.13 -11.31 10.39
C ASN A 48 -6.65 -11.67 10.59
N ALA A 49 -5.72 -11.00 9.91
CA ALA A 49 -4.31 -11.30 10.01
C ALA A 49 -3.48 -10.02 10.13
N PRO A 50 -2.43 -9.99 10.99
CA PRO A 50 -1.48 -8.90 10.98
C PRO A 50 -0.81 -8.84 9.60
N PHE A 51 -0.74 -7.64 9.02
CA PHE A 51 -0.06 -7.40 7.76
C PHE A 51 0.80 -6.15 7.87
N GLN A 52 1.87 -6.14 7.08
CA GLN A 52 2.78 -5.03 6.94
C GLN A 52 2.65 -4.49 5.51
N MET A 53 2.68 -3.16 5.40
CA MET A 53 2.65 -2.45 4.13
C MET A 53 4.06 -2.00 3.75
N PHE A 54 4.34 -2.06 2.46
CA PHE A 54 5.63 -1.72 1.88
C PHE A 54 5.42 -0.92 0.60
N TYR A 55 6.33 -0.01 0.29
CA TYR A 55 6.46 0.59 -1.04
C TYR A 55 7.82 0.25 -1.62
N LYS A 56 8.02 0.53 -2.91
CA LYS A 56 9.35 0.46 -3.53
C LYS A 56 9.93 1.85 -3.63
N ASP A 57 11.14 2.03 -3.15
CA ASP A 57 11.87 3.29 -3.30
C ASP A 57 12.52 3.43 -4.70
N GLU A 58 13.41 4.42 -4.86
CA GLU A 58 14.11 4.69 -6.13
C GLU A 58 15.11 3.60 -6.50
N ASP A 59 15.71 2.94 -5.50
CA ASP A 59 16.62 1.81 -5.66
C ASP A 59 15.87 0.49 -5.91
N GLY A 60 14.55 0.49 -5.69
CA GLY A 60 13.67 -0.66 -5.91
C GLY A 60 13.52 -1.56 -4.67
N ASP A 61 14.00 -1.11 -3.52
CA ASP A 61 13.95 -1.78 -2.24
C ASP A 61 12.56 -1.71 -1.61
N MET A 62 12.14 -2.79 -0.94
CA MET A 62 10.86 -2.84 -0.25
C MET A 62 10.96 -2.18 1.13
N ILE A 63 10.55 -0.93 1.21
CA ILE A 63 10.56 -0.17 2.46
C ILE A 63 9.24 -0.39 3.19
N ALA A 64 9.31 -0.96 4.39
CA ALA A 64 8.17 -1.11 5.28
C ALA A 64 7.82 0.26 5.87
N PHE A 65 6.53 0.57 5.94
CA PHE A 65 6.06 1.79 6.60
C PHE A 65 4.91 1.49 7.56
N SER A 66 4.86 2.27 8.62
CA SER A 66 3.89 2.15 9.71
C SER A 66 3.39 3.50 10.24
N THR A 67 3.96 4.61 9.75
CA THR A 67 3.59 5.98 10.12
C THR A 67 3.24 6.82 8.89
N ASP A 68 2.60 7.97 9.14
CA ASP A 68 2.22 8.92 8.10
C ASP A 68 3.47 9.57 7.44
N ASP A 69 4.51 9.86 8.21
CA ASP A 69 5.78 10.41 7.70
C ASP A 69 6.46 9.47 6.69
N GLU A 70 6.55 8.18 7.01
CA GLU A 70 7.13 7.16 6.11
C GLU A 70 6.26 6.98 4.85
N LEU A 71 4.94 7.04 4.99
CA LEU A 71 4.00 6.99 3.87
C LEU A 71 4.19 8.20 2.95
N MET A 72 4.35 9.41 3.50
CA MET A 72 4.61 10.61 2.71
C MET A 72 5.91 10.51 1.90
N MET A 73 6.95 9.87 2.42
CA MET A 73 8.16 9.57 1.64
C MET A 73 7.82 8.67 0.45
N GLY A 74 7.07 7.58 0.65
CA GLY A 74 6.64 6.69 -0.43
C GLY A 74 5.73 7.37 -1.47
N LEU A 75 4.84 8.26 -1.03
CA LEU A 75 3.97 9.04 -1.93
C LEU A 75 4.76 10.05 -2.76
N SER A 76 5.83 10.62 -2.22
CA SER A 76 6.71 11.55 -2.93
C SER A 76 7.44 10.89 -4.10
N LEU A 77 7.56 9.55 -4.09
CA LEU A 77 8.17 8.76 -5.15
C LEU A 77 7.16 8.34 -6.24
N VAL A 78 5.87 8.66 -6.09
CA VAL A 78 4.84 8.29 -7.07
C VAL A 78 5.05 9.03 -8.38
N LYS A 79 5.27 8.27 -9.45
CA LYS A 79 5.30 8.78 -10.83
C LYS A 79 4.00 8.37 -11.54
N ASN A 80 3.33 9.33 -12.20
CA ASN A 80 2.11 9.13 -12.99
C ASN A 80 0.88 8.70 -12.17
N ASP A 81 0.67 9.31 -11.00
CA ASP A 81 -0.54 9.14 -10.17
C ASP A 81 -0.85 7.69 -9.75
N THR A 82 0.14 6.79 -9.86
CA THR A 82 -0.03 5.37 -9.52
C THR A 82 0.92 4.95 -8.40
N PHE A 83 0.40 4.84 -7.19
CA PHE A 83 1.14 4.33 -6.03
C PHE A 83 1.10 2.81 -5.97
N ARG A 84 2.28 2.18 -5.96
CA ARG A 84 2.41 0.72 -5.88
C ARG A 84 2.64 0.32 -4.43
N LEU A 85 1.61 -0.25 -3.83
CA LEU A 85 1.61 -0.71 -2.46
C LEU A 85 1.81 -2.22 -2.42
N TYR A 86 2.73 -2.71 -1.62
CA TYR A 86 2.94 -4.14 -1.40
C TYR A 86 2.53 -4.50 0.02
N ILE A 87 1.85 -5.61 0.19
CA ILE A 87 1.27 -6.03 1.46
C ILE A 87 1.76 -7.45 1.74
N LYS A 88 2.58 -7.63 2.78
CA LYS A 88 2.97 -8.96 3.28
C LYS A 88 2.23 -9.26 4.56
N ARG A 89 1.68 -10.48 4.68
CA ARG A 89 1.14 -10.97 5.96
C ARG A 89 2.31 -11.34 6.88
N LYS A 90 2.19 -11.03 8.17
CA LYS A 90 3.09 -11.56 9.20
C LYS A 90 2.73 -13.01 9.52
#